data_AF-A0A9R0QEQ9-F1
#
_entry.id   AF-A0A9R0QEQ9-F1
#
_cell.length_a   1.000
_cell.length_b   1.000
_cell.length_c   1.000
_cell.angle_alpha   90.00
_cell.angle_beta   90.00
_cell.angle_gamma   90.00
#
_symmetry.space_group_name_H-M   'P 1'
#
loop_
_entity.id
_entity.type
_entity.pdbx_description
1 polymer ?
#
loop_
_entity_poly.entity_id
_entity_poly.type
_entity_poly.pdbx_seq_one_letter_code
_entity_poly.pdbx_strand_id
1 'polypeptide(L)'
;MASMQSWRKAYGAIKDTTTVSLANINSDFKDLDVAIVKATNHVECPPKERHLRKIAAATSIARPRADIAYCIHALSRRLSKTRNWIVALKTLVVVHRLLREGDPTFREELLNFTQRGRILQLSNFKDDSSPIAWDCSAWVRTYGQFLEERLECFRILKYDVEAERLSKQGQGPEKV
;
A
#
# COMPACT_ATOMS: atom_id res chain seq x y z
N MET A 1 -18.01 -1.07 26.28
CA MET A 1 -16.93 -0.82 25.29
C MET A 1 -16.74 -1.94 24.26
N ALA A 2 -16.87 -3.23 24.63
CA ALA A 2 -16.71 -4.35 23.69
C ALA A 2 -17.73 -4.39 22.53
N SER A 3 -18.97 -3.92 22.75
CA SER A 3 -20.01 -3.89 21.71
C SER A 3 -19.63 -2.98 20.53
N MET A 4 -19.22 -1.73 20.77
CA MET A 4 -18.87 -0.78 19.72
C MET A 4 -17.68 -1.23 18.85
N GLN A 5 -16.71 -1.93 19.44
CA GLN A 5 -15.59 -2.51 18.69
C GLN A 5 -16.06 -3.68 17.79
N SER A 6 -16.95 -4.54 18.29
CA SER A 6 -17.56 -5.62 17.50
C SER A 6 -18.38 -5.08 16.32
N TRP A 7 -19.20 -4.05 16.55
CA TRP A 7 -19.98 -3.38 15.50
C TRP A 7 -19.10 -2.78 14.40
N ARG A 8 -17.98 -2.14 14.76
CA ARG A 8 -17.03 -1.60 13.76
C ARG A 8 -16.35 -2.69 12.95
N LYS A 9 -15.94 -3.80 13.59
CA LYS A 9 -15.36 -4.95 12.88
C LYS A 9 -16.38 -5.56 11.90
N ALA A 10 -17.63 -5.72 12.33
CA ALA A 10 -18.71 -6.21 11.47
C ALA A 10 -18.99 -5.25 10.29
N TYR A 11 -19.10 -3.95 10.55
CA TYR A 11 -19.26 -2.94 9.49
C TYR A 11 -18.10 -2.94 8.50
N GLY A 12 -16.86 -3.03 8.98
CA GLY A 12 -15.66 -3.16 8.14
C GLY A 12 -15.70 -4.41 7.26
N ALA A 13 -16.10 -5.56 7.81
CA ALA A 13 -16.24 -6.80 7.06
C ALA A 13 -17.33 -6.72 5.97
N ILE A 14 -18.48 -6.08 6.27
CA ILE A 14 -19.54 -5.83 5.28
C ILE A 14 -18.99 -4.93 4.17
N LYS A 15 -18.34 -3.81 4.53
CA LYS A 15 -17.76 -2.88 3.57
C LYS A 15 -16.75 -3.56 2.65
N ASP A 16 -15.86 -4.38 3.19
CA ASP A 16 -14.87 -5.11 2.38
C ASP A 16 -15.56 -6.10 1.44
N THR A 17 -16.58 -6.81 1.91
CA THR A 17 -17.37 -7.75 1.09
C THR A 17 -18.07 -7.03 -0.05
N THR A 18 -18.79 -5.94 0.22
CA THR A 18 -19.47 -5.14 -0.81
C THR A 18 -18.47 -4.54 -1.80
N THR A 19 -17.32 -4.04 -1.32
CA THR A 19 -16.29 -3.47 -2.20
C THR A 19 -15.70 -4.51 -3.14
N VAL A 20 -15.45 -5.74 -2.65
CA VAL A 20 -15.00 -6.86 -3.50
C VAL A 20 -16.06 -7.22 -4.54
N SER A 21 -17.33 -7.29 -4.15
CA SER A 21 -18.42 -7.58 -5.08
C SER A 21 -18.55 -6.52 -6.18
N LEU A 22 -18.46 -5.24 -5.83
CA LEU A 22 -18.49 -4.15 -6.80
C LEU A 22 -17.29 -4.19 -7.77
N ALA A 23 -16.10 -4.47 -7.25
CA ALA A 23 -14.89 -4.59 -8.06
C ALA A 23 -15.00 -5.71 -9.11
N ASN A 24 -15.65 -6.82 -8.76
CA ASN A 24 -15.85 -7.95 -9.68
C ASN A 24 -16.79 -7.64 -10.86
N ILE A 25 -17.72 -6.69 -10.69
CA ILE A 25 -18.79 -6.44 -11.67
C ILE A 25 -18.42 -5.28 -12.60
N ASN A 26 -17.59 -4.33 -12.16
CA ASN A 26 -17.51 -3.01 -12.79
C ASN A 26 -16.09 -2.53 -13.12
N SER A 27 -15.12 -3.44 -13.26
CA SER A 27 -13.72 -3.07 -13.48
C SER A 27 -13.01 -4.01 -14.44
N ASP A 28 -12.40 -3.45 -15.49
CA ASP A 28 -11.43 -4.16 -16.35
C ASP A 28 -10.21 -4.64 -15.54
N PHE A 29 -9.99 -4.06 -14.35
CA PHE A 29 -8.93 -4.38 -13.40
C PHE A 29 -9.45 -5.17 -12.18
N LYS A 30 -10.58 -5.90 -12.31
CA LYS A 30 -11.25 -6.61 -11.21
C LYS A 30 -10.31 -7.39 -10.28
N ASP A 31 -9.37 -8.15 -10.84
CA ASP A 31 -8.48 -9.01 -10.06
C ASP A 31 -7.50 -8.19 -9.20
N LEU A 32 -7.03 -7.06 -9.73
CA LEU A 32 -6.17 -6.12 -9.04
C LEU A 32 -6.95 -5.39 -7.93
N ASP A 33 -8.14 -4.89 -8.24
CA ASP A 33 -9.00 -4.21 -7.27
C ASP A 33 -9.35 -5.14 -6.10
N VAL A 34 -9.73 -6.38 -6.39
CA VAL A 34 -9.99 -7.39 -5.36
C VAL A 34 -8.75 -7.69 -4.54
N ALA A 35 -7.58 -7.78 -5.16
CA ALA A 35 -6.32 -7.99 -4.44
C ALA A 35 -6.00 -6.81 -3.51
N ILE A 36 -6.16 -5.56 -3.97
CA ILE A 36 -5.96 -4.34 -3.17
C ILE A 36 -6.92 -4.32 -1.98
N VAL A 37 -8.22 -4.56 -2.20
CA VAL A 37 -9.21 -4.58 -1.12
C VAL A 37 -8.90 -5.67 -0.09
N LYS A 38 -8.57 -6.88 -0.55
CA LYS A 38 -8.23 -7.99 0.37
C LYS A 38 -6.91 -7.77 1.11
N ALA A 39 -5.91 -7.15 0.47
CA ALA A 39 -4.65 -6.78 1.12
C ALA A 39 -4.84 -5.67 2.16
N THR A 40 -5.83 -4.78 1.96
CA THR A 40 -6.07 -3.58 2.78
C THR A 40 -7.43 -3.63 3.49
N ASN A 41 -7.87 -4.84 3.87
CA ASN A 41 -9.13 -5.04 4.59
C ASN A 41 -9.02 -4.57 6.06
N HIS A 42 -10.16 -4.45 6.75
CA HIS A 42 -10.23 -3.93 8.11
C HIS A 42 -9.77 -4.92 9.19
N VAL A 43 -9.28 -6.10 8.80
CA VAL A 43 -8.76 -7.10 9.73
C VAL A 43 -7.37 -6.67 10.20
N GLU A 44 -7.19 -6.61 11.53
CA GLU A 44 -5.95 -6.24 12.20
C GLU A 44 -4.90 -7.36 12.13
N CYS A 45 -4.42 -7.61 10.92
CA CYS A 45 -3.32 -8.52 10.64
C CYS A 45 -2.56 -8.04 9.39
N PRO A 46 -1.30 -8.47 9.22
CA PRO A 46 -0.53 -8.15 8.03
C PRO A 46 -1.26 -8.55 6.73
N PRO A 47 -1.07 -7.80 5.62
CA PRO A 47 -1.60 -8.20 4.32
C PRO A 47 -1.14 -9.62 3.94
N LYS A 48 -2.08 -10.48 3.50
CA LYS A 48 -1.72 -11.85 3.12
C LYS A 48 -0.83 -11.85 1.87
N GLU A 49 0.24 -12.62 1.89
CA GLU A 49 1.26 -12.64 0.83
C GLU A 49 0.71 -12.92 -0.57
N ARG A 50 -0.32 -13.78 -0.67
CA ARG A 50 -0.98 -14.07 -1.95
C ARG A 50 -1.58 -12.83 -2.62
N HIS A 51 -2.03 -11.84 -1.85
CA HIS A 51 -2.59 -10.60 -2.39
C HIS A 51 -1.47 -9.63 -2.76
N LEU A 52 -0.42 -9.54 -1.94
CA LEU A 52 0.79 -8.77 -2.26
C LEU A 52 1.42 -9.25 -3.57
N ARG A 53 1.59 -10.56 -3.75
CA ARG A 53 2.12 -11.14 -5.00
C ARG A 53 1.29 -10.79 -6.24
N LYS A 54 -0.03 -10.76 -6.12
CA LYS A 54 -0.92 -10.33 -7.22
C LYS A 54 -0.73 -8.86 -7.57
N ILE A 55 -0.59 -7.99 -6.56
CA ILE A 55 -0.37 -6.56 -6.76
C ILE A 55 1.02 -6.31 -7.37
N ALA A 56 2.05 -7.00 -6.89
CA ALA A 56 3.40 -6.93 -7.45
C ALA A 56 3.43 -7.38 -8.92
N ALA A 57 2.73 -8.47 -9.26
CA ALA A 57 2.62 -8.94 -10.64
C ALA A 57 1.87 -7.96 -11.57
N ALA A 58 1.01 -7.10 -11.03
CA ALA A 58 0.32 -6.05 -11.77
C ALA A 58 1.17 -4.78 -11.95
N THR A 59 2.32 -4.70 -11.28
CA THR A 59 3.24 -3.55 -11.32
C THR A 59 4.60 -3.92 -11.89
N SER A 60 4.73 -5.08 -12.55
CA SER A 60 5.97 -5.52 -13.18
C SER A 60 6.22 -4.84 -14.52
N ILE A 61 7.48 -4.82 -14.97
CA ILE A 61 7.89 -4.25 -16.26
C ILE A 61 7.18 -4.91 -17.46
N ALA A 62 6.69 -6.14 -17.32
CA ALA A 62 5.94 -6.84 -18.35
C ALA A 62 4.52 -6.27 -18.56
N ARG A 63 4.05 -5.38 -17.68
CA ARG A 63 2.73 -4.75 -17.75
C ARG A 63 2.79 -3.39 -18.46
N PRO A 64 1.72 -3.01 -19.17
CA PRO A 64 1.57 -1.65 -19.68
C PRO A 64 1.72 -0.60 -18.56
N ARG A 65 2.38 0.53 -18.86
CA ARG A 65 2.49 1.65 -17.91
C ARG A 65 1.14 2.13 -17.37
N ALA A 66 0.08 2.04 -18.18
CA ALA A 66 -1.28 2.39 -17.76
C ALA A 66 -1.78 1.53 -16.60
N ASP A 67 -1.44 0.24 -16.56
CA ASP A 67 -1.82 -0.69 -15.48
C ASP A 67 -1.09 -0.34 -14.18
N ILE A 68 0.20 0.01 -14.28
CA ILE A 68 1.01 0.47 -13.15
C ILE A 68 0.41 1.76 -12.57
N ALA A 69 0.12 2.73 -13.44
CA ALA A 69 -0.51 3.99 -13.07
C ALA A 69 -1.90 3.77 -12.43
N TYR A 70 -2.69 2.83 -12.95
CA TYR A 70 -3.96 2.43 -12.35
C TYR A 70 -3.76 1.89 -10.94
N CYS A 71 -2.79 0.98 -10.73
CA CYS A 71 -2.49 0.42 -9.42
C CYS A 71 -2.13 1.52 -8.40
N ILE A 72 -1.26 2.45 -8.80
CA ILE A 72 -0.86 3.61 -7.97
C ILE A 72 -2.10 4.45 -7.63
N HIS A 73 -2.94 4.75 -8.63
CA HIS A 73 -4.17 5.51 -8.41
C HIS A 73 -5.15 4.80 -7.48
N ALA A 74 -5.31 3.47 -7.61
CA ALA A 74 -6.19 2.68 -6.76
C ALA A 74 -5.71 2.66 -5.29
N LEU A 75 -4.41 2.52 -5.05
CA LEU A 75 -3.81 2.59 -3.71
C LEU A 75 -3.95 4.00 -3.12
N SER A 76 -3.67 5.04 -3.91
CA SER A 76 -3.87 6.44 -3.53
C SER A 76 -5.32 6.73 -3.13
N ARG A 77 -6.27 6.22 -3.92
CA ARG A 77 -7.70 6.34 -3.64
C ARG A 77 -8.11 5.59 -2.37
N ARG A 78 -7.48 4.45 -2.07
CA ARG A 78 -7.73 3.70 -0.81
C ARG A 78 -7.27 4.50 0.41
N LEU A 79 -6.09 5.15 0.34
CA LEU A 79 -5.57 6.03 1.40
C LEU A 79 -6.46 7.27 1.61
N SER A 80 -6.79 8.00 0.55
CA SER A 80 -7.55 9.25 0.65
C SER A 80 -8.99 9.07 1.15
N LYS A 81 -9.60 7.90 0.90
CA LYS A 81 -10.99 7.62 1.30
C LYS A 81 -11.14 6.93 2.65
N THR A 82 -10.06 6.48 3.27
CA THR A 82 -10.14 5.78 4.57
C THR A 82 -9.87 6.73 5.73
N ARG A 83 -10.65 6.58 6.80
CA ARG A 83 -10.33 7.12 8.13
C ARG A 83 -9.95 6.02 9.13
N ASN A 84 -9.90 4.77 8.68
CA ASN A 84 -9.58 3.63 9.51
C ASN A 84 -8.06 3.39 9.48
N TRP A 85 -7.41 3.39 10.65
CA TRP A 85 -5.95 3.27 10.76
C TRP A 85 -5.43 1.93 10.21
N ILE A 86 -6.17 0.83 10.37
CA ILE A 86 -5.76 -0.51 9.89
C ILE A 86 -5.66 -0.49 8.37
N VAL A 87 -6.68 0.02 7.70
CA VAL A 87 -6.70 0.12 6.24
C VAL A 87 -5.57 1.03 5.75
N ALA A 88 -5.39 2.21 6.37
CA ALA A 88 -4.35 3.14 5.99
C ALA A 88 -2.95 2.53 6.14
N LEU A 89 -2.66 1.95 7.31
CA LEU A 89 -1.39 1.30 7.60
C LEU A 89 -1.11 0.15 6.63
N LYS A 90 -2.10 -0.70 6.37
CA LYS A 90 -1.94 -1.81 5.40
C LYS A 90 -1.72 -1.33 3.99
N THR A 91 -2.35 -0.23 3.58
CA THR A 91 -2.06 0.37 2.26
C THR A 91 -0.62 0.90 2.20
N LEU A 92 -0.11 1.55 3.25
CA LEU A 92 1.30 1.95 3.33
C LEU A 92 2.25 0.75 3.29
N VAL A 93 1.92 -0.34 3.97
CA VAL A 93 2.70 -1.59 3.91
C VAL A 93 2.73 -2.16 2.49
N VAL A 94 1.60 -2.16 1.76
CA VAL A 94 1.57 -2.57 0.36
C VAL A 94 2.51 -1.70 -0.48
N VAL A 95 2.42 -0.37 -0.36
CA VAL A 95 3.31 0.56 -1.08
C VAL A 95 4.78 0.32 -0.75
N HIS A 96 5.11 0.13 0.54
CA HIS A 96 6.48 -0.16 0.95
C HIS A 96 7.00 -1.47 0.34
N ARG A 97 6.18 -2.53 0.35
CA ARG A 97 6.55 -3.82 -0.25
C ARG A 97 6.83 -3.68 -1.74
N LEU A 98 6.03 -2.91 -2.46
CA LEU A 98 6.26 -2.64 -3.89
C LEU A 98 7.53 -1.81 -4.13
N LEU A 99 7.84 -0.86 -3.25
CA LEU A 99 9.09 -0.08 -3.34
C LEU A 99 10.34 -0.90 -3.04
N ARG A 100 10.24 -1.88 -2.13
CA ARG A 100 11.37 -2.67 -1.65
C ARG A 100 11.64 -3.91 -2.51
N GLU A 101 10.59 -4.59 -2.95
CA GLU A 101 10.64 -5.92 -3.56
C GLU A 101 9.97 -5.98 -4.93
N GLY A 102 9.30 -4.90 -5.35
CA GLY A 102 8.69 -4.79 -6.66
C GLY A 102 9.69 -4.42 -7.75
N ASP A 103 9.16 -4.36 -8.97
CA ASP A 103 9.92 -3.94 -10.14
C ASP A 103 10.36 -2.46 -10.02
N PRO A 104 11.61 -2.10 -10.39
CA PRO A 104 12.07 -0.71 -10.37
C PRO A 104 11.15 0.27 -11.09
N THR A 105 10.45 -0.17 -12.14
CA THR A 105 9.48 0.63 -12.90
C THR A 105 8.38 1.19 -12.01
N PHE A 106 7.90 0.43 -11.01
CA PHE A 106 6.87 0.90 -10.09
C PHE A 106 7.33 2.15 -9.30
N ARG A 107 8.58 2.15 -8.83
CA ARG A 107 9.15 3.25 -8.06
C ARG A 107 9.29 4.52 -8.91
N GLU A 108 9.71 4.38 -10.16
CA GLU A 108 9.79 5.51 -11.10
C GLU A 108 8.40 6.11 -11.38
N GLU A 109 7.41 5.25 -11.66
CA GLU A 109 6.03 5.70 -11.88
C GLU A 109 5.41 6.32 -10.62
N LEU A 110 5.69 5.75 -9.44
CA LEU A 110 5.22 6.33 -8.16
C LEU A 110 5.88 7.69 -7.89
N LEU A 111 7.16 7.86 -8.21
CA LEU A 111 7.84 9.14 -8.11
C LEU A 111 7.21 10.18 -9.05
N ASN A 112 6.94 9.81 -10.32
CA ASN A 112 6.26 10.67 -11.28
C ASN A 112 4.84 11.06 -10.81
N PHE A 113 4.13 10.11 -10.21
CA PHE A 113 2.79 10.36 -9.67
C PHE A 113 2.84 11.32 -8.47
N THR A 114 3.76 11.09 -7.53
CA THR A 114 3.87 11.89 -6.30
C THR A 114 4.27 13.34 -6.58
N GLN A 115 5.05 13.58 -7.63
CA GLN A 115 5.33 14.94 -8.12
C GLN A 115 4.08 15.69 -8.60
N ARG A 116 3.07 14.97 -9.11
CA ARG A 116 1.81 15.55 -9.59
C ARG A 116 0.74 15.64 -8.49
N GLY A 117 0.92 14.92 -7.38
CA GLY A 117 -0.02 14.94 -6.26
C GLY A 117 0.55 14.24 -5.02
N ARG A 118 0.35 14.84 -3.85
CA ARG A 118 0.93 14.38 -2.59
C ARG A 118 0.14 13.22 -1.97
N ILE A 119 0.21 12.03 -2.57
CA ILE A 119 -0.54 10.83 -2.13
C ILE A 119 -0.22 10.43 -0.69
N LEU A 120 1.06 10.54 -0.31
CA LEU A 120 1.58 10.08 0.98
C LEU A 120 1.52 11.17 2.06
N GLN A 121 1.02 12.37 1.75
CA GLN A 121 0.87 13.45 2.72
C GLN A 121 -0.28 13.15 3.68
N LEU A 122 0.01 12.32 4.66
CA LEU A 122 -0.94 11.86 5.68
C LEU A 122 -0.84 12.68 6.97
N SER A 123 -0.15 13.83 6.97
CA SER A 123 0.04 14.70 8.16
C SER A 123 -1.24 14.97 8.98
N ASN A 124 -2.40 15.03 8.33
CA ASN A 124 -3.70 15.25 8.99
C ASN A 124 -4.50 13.96 9.24
N PHE A 125 -3.94 12.79 8.96
CA PHE A 125 -4.60 11.50 9.18
C PHE A 125 -4.86 11.29 10.67
N LYS A 126 -6.11 10.95 10.98
CA LYS A 126 -6.59 10.75 12.35
C LYS A 126 -7.77 9.77 12.36
N ASP A 127 -7.66 8.75 13.21
CA ASP A 127 -8.71 7.80 13.53
C ASP A 127 -9.08 7.94 15.02
N ASP A 128 -10.13 8.73 15.29
CA ASP A 128 -10.62 9.01 16.65
C ASP A 128 -11.53 7.90 17.22
N SER A 129 -11.48 6.69 16.66
CA SER A 129 -12.39 5.61 17.04
C SER A 129 -12.14 4.98 18.40
N SER A 130 -10.91 5.07 18.89
CA SER A 130 -10.47 4.53 20.18
C SER A 130 -9.10 5.13 20.54
N PRO A 131 -8.67 5.07 21.81
CA PRO A 131 -7.33 5.52 22.20
C PRO A 131 -6.22 4.85 21.38
N ILE A 132 -6.29 3.53 21.19
CA ILE A 132 -5.30 2.81 20.38
C ILE A 132 -5.30 3.25 18.91
N ALA A 133 -6.47 3.57 18.34
CA ALA A 133 -6.56 4.08 16.98
C ALA A 133 -5.94 5.49 16.84
N TRP A 134 -6.04 6.30 17.88
CA TRP A 134 -5.39 7.60 17.94
C TRP A 134 -3.86 7.46 17.96
N ASP A 135 -3.34 6.53 18.77
CA ASP A 135 -1.91 6.19 18.79
C ASP A 135 -1.45 5.62 17.43
N CYS A 136 -2.20 4.68 16.86
CA CYS A 136 -1.92 4.13 15.54
C CYS A 136 -1.99 5.18 14.42
N SER A 137 -2.76 6.26 14.60
CA SER A 137 -2.77 7.37 13.64
C SER A 137 -1.40 8.07 13.59
N ALA A 138 -0.70 8.19 14.72
CA ALA A 138 0.68 8.71 14.72
C ALA A 138 1.60 7.82 13.88
N TRP A 139 1.50 6.50 14.03
CA TRP A 139 2.24 5.55 13.20
C TRP A 139 1.95 5.69 11.71
N VAL A 140 0.67 5.86 11.33
CA VAL A 140 0.29 6.09 9.93
C VAL A 140 0.94 7.36 9.37
N ARG A 141 0.94 8.46 10.15
CA ARG A 141 1.58 9.73 9.75
C ARG A 141 3.08 9.56 9.55
N THR A 142 3.76 9.03 10.57
CA THR A 142 5.21 8.83 10.55
C THR A 142 5.63 7.88 9.44
N TYR A 143 4.87 6.82 9.21
CA TYR A 143 5.21 5.85 8.17
C TYR A 143 4.94 6.37 6.75
N GLY A 144 3.88 7.17 6.56
CA GLY A 144 3.66 7.92 5.32
C GLY A 144 4.82 8.87 5.01
N GLN A 145 5.25 9.65 6.01
CA GLN A 145 6.39 10.55 5.88
C GLN A 145 7.69 9.79 5.56
N PHE A 146 7.96 8.67 6.24
CA PHE A 146 9.13 7.83 5.93
C PHE A 146 9.16 7.39 4.45
N LEU A 147 8.03 6.96 3.89
CA LEU A 147 7.97 6.54 2.49
C LEU A 147 8.12 7.71 1.52
N GLU A 148 7.62 8.90 1.88
CA GLU A 148 7.81 10.13 1.12
C GLU A 148 9.28 10.55 1.08
N GLU A 149 9.93 10.60 2.25
CA GLU A 149 11.37 10.91 2.36
C GLU A 149 12.23 9.87 1.61
N ARG A 150 11.85 8.59 1.65
CA ARG A 150 12.55 7.54 0.89
C ARG A 150 12.47 7.79 -0.62
N LEU A 151 11.29 8.16 -1.14
CA LEU A 151 11.11 8.50 -2.55
C LEU A 151 11.90 9.76 -2.92
N GLU A 152 11.97 10.73 -2.02
CA GLU A 152 12.72 11.97 -2.21
C GLU A 152 14.23 11.74 -2.25
N CYS A 153 14.77 10.90 -1.35
CA CYS A 153 16.15 10.43 -1.41
C CYS A 153 16.46 9.77 -2.75
N PHE A 154 15.58 8.89 -3.24
CA PHE A 154 15.74 8.27 -4.56
C PHE A 154 15.69 9.31 -5.69
N ARG A 155 14.82 10.31 -5.60
CA ARG A 155 14.70 11.40 -6.59
C ARG A 155 16.01 12.16 -6.74
N ILE A 156 16.65 12.50 -5.63
CA ILE A 156 17.87 13.30 -5.55
C ILE A 156 19.09 12.46 -5.92
N LEU A 157 19.25 11.29 -5.29
CA LEU A 157 20.45 10.46 -5.41
C LEU A 157 20.44 9.54 -6.63
N LYS A 158 19.28 9.29 -7.23
CA LYS A 158 19.06 8.28 -8.29
C LYS A 158 19.49 6.87 -7.87
N TYR A 159 19.54 6.62 -6.58
CA TYR A 159 20.04 5.38 -5.99
C TYR A 159 19.16 4.99 -4.78
N ASP A 160 18.97 3.69 -4.60
CA ASP A 160 18.22 3.13 -3.47
C ASP A 160 19.11 2.16 -2.68
N VAL A 161 19.42 2.58 -1.46
CA VAL A 161 20.29 1.89 -0.52
C VAL A 161 19.80 0.47 -0.22
N GLU A 162 18.50 0.28 -0.09
CA GLU A 162 17.93 -1.01 0.29
C GLU A 162 17.88 -1.97 -0.89
N ALA A 163 17.68 -1.46 -2.12
CA ALA A 163 17.76 -2.28 -3.32
C ALA A 163 19.18 -2.84 -3.54
N GLU A 164 20.23 -2.05 -3.27
CA GLU A 164 21.61 -2.52 -3.37
C GLU A 164 21.97 -3.55 -2.29
N ARG A 165 21.43 -3.40 -1.07
CA ARG A 165 21.64 -4.40 -0.01
C ARG A 165 21.06 -5.76 -0.38
N LEU A 166 19.88 -5.78 -1.01
CA LEU A 166 19.24 -7.01 -1.46
C LEU A 166 20.01 -7.68 -2.62
N SER A 167 20.52 -6.90 -3.58
CA SER A 167 21.35 -7.47 -4.66
C SER A 167 22.63 -8.11 -4.13
N LYS A 168 23.28 -7.48 -3.14
CA LYS A 168 24.48 -8.02 -2.47
C LYS A 168 24.20 -9.28 -1.65
N GLN A 169 23.04 -9.40 -1.02
CA GLN A 169 22.66 -10.61 -0.27
C GLN A 169 22.33 -11.82 -1.17
N GLY A 170 21.89 -11.58 -2.40
CA GLY A 170 21.66 -12.65 -3.39
C GLY A 170 22.94 -13.26 -3.97
N GLN A 171 24.08 -12.55 -3.86
CA GLN A 171 25.41 -13.02 -4.23
C GLN A 171 26.07 -13.70 -3.01
N GLY A 172 25.48 -14.79 -2.54
CA GLY A 172 26.18 -15.70 -1.62
C GLY A 172 27.41 -16.32 -2.31
N PRO A 173 28.46 -16.71 -1.56
CA PRO A 173 29.71 -17.18 -2.17
C PRO A 173 29.43 -18.35 -3.11
N GLU A 174 29.80 -18.19 -4.39
CA GLU A 174 29.88 -19.32 -5.32
C GLU A 174 30.74 -20.39 -4.64
N LYS A 175 30.11 -21.54 -4.35
CA LYS A 175 30.83 -22.69 -3.84
C LYS A 175 31.76 -23.15 -4.95
N VAL A 176 33.04 -22.83 -4.81
CA VAL A 176 34.17 -23.45 -5.53
C VAL A 176 34.28 -24.91 -5.12
#